data_AF-D3IB22-F1
#
_entry.id   AF-D3IB22-F1
#
_cell.length_a   1.000
_cell.length_b   1.000
_cell.length_c   1.000
_cell.angle_alpha   90.00
_cell.angle_beta   90.00
_cell.angle_gamma   90.00
#
_symmetry.space_group_name_H-M   'P 1'
#
loop_
_entity.id
_entity.type
_entity.pdbx_description
1 polymer ?
#
loop_
_entity_poly.entity_id
_entity_poly.type
_entity_poly.pdbx_seq_one_letter_code
_entity_poly.pdbx_strand_id
1 'polypeptide(L)'
;MKKFIYTILSLCAVVSLASCETGDILNLVTQDIDLNENSSEYQEYLKERIDTYLATYRFEEAKRSIAKITDAAIKKDIWLKFNRYYQEALTQGCGYILESGDTLFLKVKNDDNIASNQLKSLSGFYDYVGLKSTNKDVTLWGLANFPSLETLSFPSCFVSKVQDLDKLTKLKVFSFEANKEKYDWWFTNKPFKPVDMAGYDLSKNNQLETLSFKGADLTNLKVPATTLQSLSLKNGVYTNTNLNNIHAKVIDIESSDAADEQLILNNKALQALSISTNTTENKAFKLLNVANTSLHKLNVVENADEAHSLKKIILNDKIDTLTLAGYLNKIVSLHESVELEGLSKLNKLRYFAYNPDFSAVATKDLPKNIEYLEIDGSGNVPYKDNDSFDYSHLTKLKVYSNGKFLSANMKFPEQLDSIHLFPSMAFGDIKIIDFSSTKLTAGYVYIGQLEKNGEAIPMFKKMIFPATLKRIELSNLKTEVLDLSRCTQLETLSINDTGFKDLHIKKIILPKNLKKSQFVGEYSISVQNISNDTVIENKPSWLVSDGNGNYIVSED
;
A
#
# COMPACT_ATOMS: atom_id res chain seq x y z
N MET A 1 -8.21 36.36 -44.61
CA MET A 1 -9.12 36.27 -43.45
C MET A 1 -8.82 35.10 -42.51
N LYS A 2 -8.70 33.83 -42.94
CA LYS A 2 -8.24 32.74 -42.02
C LYS A 2 -6.76 32.81 -41.60
N LYS A 3 -5.86 33.34 -42.45
CA LYS A 3 -4.40 33.40 -42.16
C LYS A 3 -3.96 34.46 -41.14
N PHE A 4 -4.77 35.49 -40.87
CA PHE A 4 -4.41 36.58 -39.93
C PHE A 4 -4.88 36.31 -38.48
N ILE A 5 -5.96 35.55 -38.32
CA ILE A 5 -6.46 35.08 -37.01
C ILE A 5 -5.43 34.14 -36.36
N TYR A 6 -4.75 33.31 -37.15
CA TYR A 6 -3.64 32.49 -36.66
C TYR A 6 -2.46 33.33 -36.17
N THR A 7 -2.16 34.48 -36.78
CA THR A 7 -1.01 35.31 -36.41
C THR A 7 -1.16 35.96 -35.02
N ILE A 8 -2.37 36.42 -34.66
CA ILE A 8 -2.66 36.99 -33.33
C ILE A 8 -2.69 35.90 -32.26
N LEU A 9 -3.28 34.73 -32.58
CA LEU A 9 -3.25 33.55 -31.70
C LEU A 9 -1.83 33.01 -31.47
N SER A 10 -0.97 33.01 -32.49
CA SER A 10 0.42 32.58 -32.35
C SER A 10 1.29 33.58 -31.59
N LEU A 11 0.98 34.88 -31.60
CA LEU A 11 1.74 35.87 -30.83
C LEU A 11 1.40 35.84 -29.33
N CYS A 12 0.12 35.62 -28.97
CA CYS A 12 -0.24 35.40 -27.57
C CYS A 12 0.28 34.06 -27.01
N ALA A 13 0.53 33.07 -27.88
CA ALA A 13 1.17 31.81 -27.50
C ALA A 13 2.65 32.00 -27.08
N VAL A 14 3.37 32.99 -27.63
CA VAL A 14 4.77 33.24 -27.26
C VAL A 14 4.89 33.84 -25.85
N VAL A 15 3.94 34.66 -25.41
CA VAL A 15 3.93 35.21 -24.04
C VAL A 15 3.56 34.15 -22.99
N SER A 16 2.84 33.10 -23.38
CA SER A 16 2.51 31.97 -22.49
C SER A 16 3.60 30.89 -22.42
N LEU A 17 4.59 30.91 -23.32
CA LEU A 17 5.75 30.00 -23.30
C LEU A 17 6.97 30.55 -22.53
N ALA A 18 6.97 31.82 -22.12
CA ALA A 18 8.04 32.40 -21.29
C ALA A 18 8.00 31.98 -19.80
N SER A 19 7.20 30.97 -19.44
CA SER A 19 7.22 30.34 -18.11
C SER A 19 8.05 29.04 -18.06
N CYS A 20 8.69 28.66 -19.16
CA CYS A 20 9.66 27.58 -19.19
C CYS A 20 11.08 28.13 -19.32
N GLU A 21 11.90 27.75 -18.32
CA GLU A 21 13.36 27.74 -18.27
C GLU A 21 14.10 29.08 -18.04
N THR A 22 14.94 28.97 -17.02
CA THR A 22 16.06 29.83 -16.61
C THR A 22 16.83 30.46 -17.77
N GLY A 23 17.13 31.75 -17.62
CA GLY A 23 18.43 32.34 -17.96
C GLY A 23 18.83 32.36 -19.44
N ASP A 24 18.79 33.57 -20.00
CA ASP A 24 19.52 34.04 -21.18
C ASP A 24 18.90 33.90 -22.59
N ILE A 25 18.34 35.04 -23.00
CA ILE A 25 18.47 35.69 -24.31
C ILE A 25 17.83 34.94 -25.50
N LEU A 26 16.52 35.14 -25.65
CA LEU A 26 15.92 35.37 -26.96
C LEU A 26 15.67 36.87 -27.12
N ASN A 27 16.59 37.55 -27.81
CA ASN A 27 16.37 38.87 -28.39
C ASN A 27 15.31 38.76 -29.49
N LEU A 28 14.04 38.60 -29.09
CA LEU A 28 12.91 38.95 -29.93
C LEU A 28 12.77 40.46 -29.83
N VAL A 29 13.11 41.15 -30.92
CA VAL A 29 12.75 42.55 -31.15
C VAL A 29 11.27 42.69 -30.79
N THR A 30 10.99 43.30 -29.65
CA THR A 30 9.66 43.75 -29.26
C THR A 30 9.31 44.90 -30.19
N GLN A 31 8.83 44.58 -31.39
CA GLN A 31 7.90 45.49 -32.05
C GLN A 31 6.67 45.52 -31.15
N ASP A 32 6.50 46.62 -30.42
CA ASP A 32 5.23 47.01 -29.84
C ASP A 32 4.21 47.04 -30.98
N ILE A 33 3.51 45.92 -31.18
CA ILE A 33 2.32 45.90 -32.00
C ILE A 33 1.33 46.71 -31.19
N ASP A 34 1.07 47.92 -31.66
CA ASP A 34 0.03 48.79 -31.16
C ASP A 34 -1.31 48.08 -31.42
N LEU A 35 -1.69 47.20 -30.50
CA LEU A 35 -2.96 46.51 -30.51
C LEU A 35 -4.00 47.61 -30.34
N ASN A 36 -4.60 48.03 -31.46
CA ASN A 36 -5.68 48.99 -31.43
C ASN A 36 -6.83 48.39 -30.60
N GLU A 37 -6.89 48.75 -29.33
CA GLU A 37 -7.88 48.26 -28.38
C GLU A 37 -9.30 48.67 -28.82
N ASN A 38 -9.44 49.61 -29.75
CA ASN A 38 -10.72 50.03 -30.33
C ASN A 38 -11.10 49.27 -31.61
N SER A 39 -10.25 48.37 -32.12
CA SER A 39 -10.60 47.56 -33.31
C SER A 39 -11.77 46.62 -33.04
N SER A 40 -12.62 46.41 -34.05
CA SER A 40 -13.77 45.51 -33.97
C SER A 40 -13.37 44.08 -33.56
N GLU A 41 -12.25 43.60 -34.08
CA GLU A 41 -11.73 42.26 -33.84
C GLU A 41 -11.26 42.07 -32.39
N TYR A 42 -10.58 43.08 -31.83
CA TYR A 42 -10.17 43.04 -30.43
C TYR A 42 -11.37 43.17 -29.48
N GLN A 43 -12.33 44.03 -29.81
CA GLN A 43 -13.57 44.15 -29.02
C GLN A 43 -14.38 42.85 -29.03
N GLU A 44 -14.44 42.13 -30.16
CA GLU A 44 -15.11 40.81 -30.23
C GLU A 44 -14.35 39.74 -29.43
N TYR A 45 -13.02 39.70 -29.56
CA TYR A 45 -12.16 38.83 -28.75
C TYR A 45 -12.35 39.06 -27.24
N LEU A 46 -12.45 40.32 -26.81
CA LEU A 46 -12.73 40.65 -25.40
C LEU A 46 -14.08 40.09 -24.94
N LYS A 47 -15.13 40.14 -25.76
CA LYS A 47 -16.44 39.57 -25.41
C LYS A 47 -16.37 38.06 -25.23
N GLU A 48 -15.78 37.35 -26.18
CA GLU A 48 -15.61 35.88 -26.09
C GLU A 48 -14.79 35.48 -24.85
N ARG A 49 -13.75 36.26 -24.53
CA ARG A 49 -12.95 36.07 -23.32
C ARG A 49 -13.74 36.34 -22.05
N ILE A 50 -14.51 37.43 -21.99
CA ILE A 50 -15.37 37.74 -20.85
C ILE A 50 -16.38 36.60 -20.64
N ASP A 51 -17.00 36.11 -21.71
CA ASP A 51 -17.94 34.99 -21.63
C ASP A 51 -17.29 33.72 -21.07
N THR A 52 -16.07 33.42 -21.52
CA THR A 52 -15.28 32.30 -21.00
C THR A 52 -14.94 32.49 -19.51
N TYR A 53 -14.53 33.69 -19.11
CA TYR A 53 -14.21 34.02 -17.73
C TYR A 53 -15.44 33.93 -16.83
N LEU A 54 -16.57 34.50 -17.23
CA LEU A 54 -17.84 34.41 -16.48
C LEU A 54 -18.30 32.96 -16.34
N ALA A 55 -18.24 32.17 -17.43
CA ALA A 55 -18.63 30.76 -17.41
C ALA A 55 -17.75 29.87 -16.51
N THR A 56 -16.55 30.34 -16.14
CA THR A 56 -15.60 29.65 -15.26
C THR A 56 -15.39 30.36 -13.92
N TYR A 57 -16.20 31.38 -13.59
CA TYR A 57 -16.13 32.19 -12.36
C TYR A 57 -14.80 32.94 -12.16
N ARG A 58 -14.14 33.37 -13.24
CA ARG A 58 -12.95 34.21 -13.27
C ARG A 58 -13.34 35.70 -13.27
N PHE A 59 -14.01 36.13 -12.18
CA PHE A 59 -14.65 37.45 -12.12
C PHE A 59 -13.65 38.61 -12.16
N GLU A 60 -12.44 38.46 -11.62
CA GLU A 60 -11.43 39.51 -11.65
C GLU A 60 -10.90 39.75 -13.07
N GLU A 61 -10.64 38.69 -13.82
CA GLU A 61 -10.23 38.75 -15.22
C GLU A 61 -11.36 39.29 -16.12
N ALA A 62 -12.60 38.88 -15.84
CA ALA A 62 -13.78 39.44 -16.50
C ALA A 62 -13.87 40.96 -16.24
N LYS A 63 -13.76 41.40 -14.99
CA LYS A 63 -13.86 42.81 -14.60
C LYS A 63 -12.78 43.67 -15.26
N ARG A 64 -11.52 43.19 -15.32
CA ARG A 64 -10.42 43.87 -16.03
C ARG A 64 -10.71 43.98 -17.54
N SER A 65 -11.27 42.93 -18.14
CA SER A 65 -11.60 42.90 -19.57
C SER A 65 -12.79 43.80 -19.90
N ILE A 66 -13.82 43.83 -19.05
CA ILE A 66 -14.99 44.72 -19.18
C ILE A 66 -14.57 46.19 -19.18
N ALA A 67 -13.57 46.57 -18.37
CA ALA A 67 -13.07 47.94 -18.33
C ALA A 67 -12.59 48.44 -19.71
N LYS A 68 -12.07 47.54 -20.55
CA LYS A 68 -11.56 47.80 -21.91
C LYS A 68 -12.63 47.82 -23.01
N ILE A 69 -13.88 47.49 -22.69
CA ILE A 69 -15.00 47.61 -23.64
C ILE A 69 -15.33 49.09 -23.84
N THR A 70 -15.35 49.51 -25.10
CA THR A 70 -15.47 50.93 -25.51
C THR A 70 -16.93 51.34 -25.73
N ASP A 71 -17.75 50.45 -26.29
CA ASP A 71 -19.18 50.68 -26.49
C ASP A 71 -19.95 50.63 -25.17
N ALA A 72 -20.64 51.73 -24.84
CA ALA A 72 -21.33 51.88 -23.56
C ALA A 72 -22.56 50.98 -23.40
N ALA A 73 -23.28 50.67 -24.49
CA ALA A 73 -24.47 49.81 -24.45
C ALA A 73 -24.05 48.35 -24.25
N ILE A 74 -23.05 47.89 -25.01
CA ILE A 74 -22.46 46.55 -24.86
C ILE A 74 -21.87 46.38 -23.46
N LYS A 75 -21.13 47.38 -22.97
CA LYS A 75 -20.55 47.34 -21.61
C LYS A 75 -21.63 47.19 -20.54
N LYS A 76 -22.78 47.86 -20.69
CA LYS A 76 -23.92 47.74 -19.78
C LYS A 76 -24.52 46.32 -19.79
N ASP A 77 -24.70 45.74 -20.98
CA ASP A 77 -25.22 44.37 -21.12
C ASP A 77 -24.27 43.32 -20.52
N ILE A 78 -22.97 43.50 -20.73
CA ILE A 78 -21.96 42.62 -20.12
C ILE A 78 -21.96 42.74 -18.59
N TRP A 79 -22.15 43.93 -18.02
CA TRP A 79 -22.30 44.10 -16.57
C TRP A 79 -23.53 43.41 -16.00
N LEU A 80 -24.66 43.42 -16.72
CA LEU A 80 -25.85 42.66 -16.35
C LEU A 80 -25.56 41.15 -16.34
N LYS A 81 -24.86 40.64 -17.37
CA LYS A 81 -24.41 39.25 -17.44
C LYS A 81 -23.46 38.91 -16.30
N PHE A 82 -22.46 39.76 -16.03
CA PHE A 82 -21.53 39.61 -14.92
C PHE A 82 -22.26 39.44 -13.58
N ASN A 83 -23.19 40.35 -13.27
CA ASN A 83 -23.92 40.32 -12.00
C ASN A 83 -24.75 39.04 -11.85
N ARG A 84 -25.35 38.55 -12.95
CA ARG A 84 -26.07 37.27 -12.93
C ARG A 84 -25.16 36.10 -12.59
N TYR A 85 -24.04 35.94 -13.29
CA TYR A 85 -23.07 34.88 -13.02
C TYR A 85 -22.49 34.98 -11.60
N TYR A 86 -22.27 36.19 -11.10
CA TYR A 86 -21.80 36.41 -9.73
C TYR A 86 -22.81 35.91 -8.69
N GLN A 87 -24.11 36.19 -8.87
CA GLN A 87 -25.17 35.68 -8.01
C GLN A 87 -25.33 34.15 -8.11
N GLU A 88 -25.17 33.59 -9.31
CA GLU A 88 -25.12 32.13 -9.51
C GLU A 88 -23.95 31.51 -8.73
N ALA A 89 -22.76 32.10 -8.81
CA ALA A 89 -21.58 31.60 -8.11
C ALA A 89 -21.74 31.59 -6.58
N LEU A 90 -22.46 32.57 -6.02
CA LEU A 90 -22.78 32.61 -4.59
C LEU A 90 -23.67 31.45 -4.12
N THR A 91 -24.55 30.93 -5.00
CA THR A 91 -25.57 29.93 -4.65
C THR A 91 -25.30 28.53 -5.18
N GLN A 92 -24.38 28.40 -6.14
CA GLN A 92 -24.08 27.16 -6.85
C GLN A 92 -22.58 26.84 -6.91
N GLY A 93 -21.73 27.74 -6.42
CA GLY A 93 -20.28 27.57 -6.41
C GLY A 93 -19.71 27.38 -5.01
N CYS A 94 -18.39 27.20 -4.98
CA CYS A 94 -17.57 27.38 -3.79
C CYS A 94 -16.64 28.58 -4.00
N GLY A 95 -15.85 28.94 -3.00
CA GLY A 95 -14.79 29.92 -3.17
C GLY A 95 -13.65 29.76 -2.18
N TYR A 96 -12.46 30.20 -2.57
CA TYR A 96 -11.36 30.40 -1.64
C TYR A 96 -11.41 31.82 -1.10
N ILE A 97 -11.55 31.95 0.22
CA ILE A 97 -11.41 33.22 0.91
C ILE A 97 -9.91 33.48 1.07
N LEU A 98 -9.43 34.56 0.45
CA LEU A 98 -8.06 35.03 0.54
C LEU A 98 -7.85 35.86 1.81
N GLU A 99 -6.60 36.07 2.22
CA GLU A 99 -6.27 36.94 3.37
C GLU A 99 -6.78 38.38 3.22
N SER A 100 -6.94 38.88 1.99
CA SER A 100 -7.52 40.21 1.74
C SER A 100 -9.00 40.30 2.12
N GLY A 101 -9.66 39.16 2.35
CA GLY A 101 -11.11 39.03 2.47
C GLY A 101 -11.82 38.82 1.14
N ASP A 102 -11.09 38.92 0.01
CA ASP A 102 -11.67 38.65 -1.32
C ASP A 102 -11.98 37.17 -1.48
N THR A 103 -13.08 36.88 -2.17
CA THR A 103 -13.47 35.51 -2.48
C THR A 103 -13.13 35.19 -3.92
N LEU A 104 -12.31 34.18 -4.08
CA LEU A 104 -12.01 33.60 -5.36
C LEU A 104 -12.97 32.45 -5.66
N PHE A 105 -13.92 32.68 -6.56
CA PHE A 105 -14.95 31.71 -6.87
C PHE A 105 -14.43 30.50 -7.66
N LEU A 106 -14.93 29.34 -7.27
CA LEU A 106 -14.62 28.04 -7.82
C LEU A 106 -15.89 27.44 -8.40
N LYS A 107 -15.88 27.24 -9.71
CA LYS A 107 -16.91 26.44 -10.37
C LYS A 107 -16.63 24.96 -10.07
N VAL A 108 -17.62 24.28 -9.53
CA VAL A 108 -17.59 22.83 -9.33
C VAL A 108 -17.61 22.15 -10.69
N LYS A 109 -16.76 21.14 -10.88
CA LYS A 109 -16.81 20.31 -12.09
C LYS A 109 -18.03 19.39 -11.97
N ASN A 110 -19.03 19.64 -12.82
CA ASN A 110 -20.32 18.96 -12.80
C ASN A 110 -20.74 18.70 -14.26
N ASP A 111 -20.20 17.62 -14.82
CA ASP A 111 -20.35 17.31 -16.25
C ASP A 111 -21.82 17.03 -16.64
N ASP A 112 -22.64 16.58 -15.67
CA ASP A 112 -24.07 16.26 -15.84
C ASP A 112 -25.02 17.45 -15.59
N ASN A 113 -24.50 18.65 -15.28
CA ASN A 113 -25.27 19.85 -14.91
C ASN A 113 -26.34 19.60 -13.81
N ILE A 114 -26.04 18.69 -12.87
CA ILE A 114 -26.93 18.38 -11.73
C ILE A 114 -27.09 19.64 -10.86
N ALA A 115 -28.30 19.93 -10.39
CA ALA A 115 -28.51 21.06 -9.48
C ALA A 115 -27.66 20.89 -8.20
N SER A 116 -27.06 21.98 -7.68
CA SER A 116 -26.16 21.94 -6.52
C SER A 116 -26.78 21.25 -5.30
N ASN A 117 -28.08 21.47 -5.06
CA ASN A 117 -28.84 20.85 -3.98
C ASN A 117 -29.13 19.35 -4.15
N GLN A 118 -28.90 18.79 -5.34
CA GLN A 118 -29.06 17.38 -5.67
C GLN A 118 -27.72 16.66 -5.85
N LEU A 119 -26.62 17.41 -5.96
CA LEU A 119 -25.29 16.86 -6.13
C LEU A 119 -24.90 16.01 -4.90
N LYS A 120 -24.54 14.74 -5.14
CA LYS A 120 -24.17 13.78 -4.10
C LYS A 120 -22.67 13.62 -3.90
N SER A 121 -21.87 14.00 -4.90
CA SER A 121 -20.42 13.88 -4.86
C SER A 121 -19.77 15.16 -5.36
N LEU A 122 -18.79 15.66 -4.63
CA LEU A 122 -17.93 16.76 -5.05
C LEU A 122 -16.49 16.29 -4.93
N SER A 123 -15.80 16.17 -6.07
CA SER A 123 -14.44 15.63 -6.13
C SER A 123 -13.47 16.50 -6.95
N GLY A 124 -13.90 17.68 -7.39
CA GLY A 124 -13.06 18.52 -8.22
C GLY A 124 -13.67 19.89 -8.49
N PHE A 125 -12.77 20.86 -8.68
CA PHE A 125 -13.08 22.21 -9.08
C PHE A 125 -12.34 22.51 -10.40
N TYR A 126 -12.84 23.46 -11.18
CA TYR A 126 -12.05 23.98 -12.29
C TYR A 126 -10.82 24.73 -11.75
N ASP A 127 -9.63 24.18 -12.03
CA ASP A 127 -8.33 24.65 -11.54
C ASP A 127 -8.18 26.17 -11.63
N TYR A 128 -7.85 26.80 -10.49
CA TYR A 128 -7.48 28.21 -10.45
C TYR A 128 -5.95 28.34 -10.45
N VAL A 129 -5.38 28.53 -11.64
CA VAL A 129 -3.93 28.66 -11.85
C VAL A 129 -3.35 29.83 -11.04
N GLY A 130 -4.13 30.88 -10.74
CA GLY A 130 -3.65 32.04 -9.99
C GLY A 130 -3.38 31.82 -8.50
N LEU A 131 -3.67 30.63 -7.94
CA LEU A 131 -3.19 30.27 -6.60
C LEU A 131 -1.76 29.69 -6.63
N LYS A 132 -1.30 29.24 -7.79
CA LYS A 132 0.08 28.78 -7.97
C LYS A 132 1.02 29.93 -7.60
N SER A 133 2.04 29.63 -6.80
CA SER A 133 3.06 30.59 -6.34
C SER A 133 2.61 31.64 -5.32
N THR A 134 1.38 31.59 -4.80
CA THR A 134 0.95 32.56 -3.78
C THR A 134 1.54 32.27 -2.40
N ASN A 135 1.98 31.03 -2.12
CA ASN A 135 2.49 30.56 -0.83
C ASN A 135 1.53 30.78 0.36
N LYS A 136 0.23 31.04 0.10
CA LYS A 136 -0.75 31.39 1.12
C LYS A 136 -1.71 30.26 1.43
N ASP A 137 -2.03 30.15 2.70
CA ASP A 137 -3.08 29.27 3.21
C ASP A 137 -4.45 29.85 2.82
N VAL A 138 -5.38 28.99 2.39
CA VAL A 138 -6.72 29.41 1.93
C VAL A 138 -7.83 28.73 2.72
N THR A 139 -8.92 29.47 2.95
CA THR A 139 -10.15 28.93 3.53
C THR A 139 -11.14 28.63 2.41
N LEU A 140 -11.64 27.40 2.31
CA LEU A 140 -12.72 27.04 1.41
C LEU A 140 -14.08 27.42 2.04
N TRP A 141 -14.94 28.06 1.24
CA TRP A 141 -16.32 28.40 1.58
C TRP A 141 -17.29 27.88 0.51
N GLY A 142 -18.57 27.76 0.87
CA GLY A 142 -19.67 27.53 -0.06
C GLY A 142 -20.17 26.10 -0.11
N LEU A 143 -19.68 25.22 0.76
CA LEU A 143 -20.18 23.84 0.84
C LEU A 143 -21.65 23.77 1.27
N ALA A 144 -22.16 24.81 1.96
CA ALA A 144 -23.58 24.94 2.28
C ALA A 144 -24.51 24.91 1.04
N ASN A 145 -23.98 25.25 -0.14
CA ASN A 145 -24.72 25.20 -1.41
C ASN A 145 -25.00 23.76 -1.88
N PHE A 146 -24.38 22.75 -1.25
CA PHE A 146 -24.46 21.33 -1.63
C PHE A 146 -24.96 20.46 -0.46
N PRO A 147 -26.17 20.71 0.08
CA PRO A 147 -26.68 20.02 1.27
C PRO A 147 -26.93 18.50 1.10
N SER A 148 -26.92 18.00 -0.13
CA SER A 148 -27.13 16.57 -0.44
C SER A 148 -25.85 15.75 -0.60
N LEU A 149 -24.67 16.35 -0.36
CA LEU A 149 -23.40 15.64 -0.50
C LEU A 149 -23.32 14.44 0.45
N GLU A 150 -23.03 13.29 -0.14
CA GLU A 150 -22.65 12.06 0.54
C GLU A 150 -21.13 11.85 0.47
N THR A 151 -20.47 12.37 -0.57
CA THR A 151 -19.02 12.28 -0.77
C THR A 151 -18.41 13.65 -1.03
N LEU A 152 -17.36 13.99 -0.28
CA LEU A 152 -16.53 15.17 -0.50
C LEU A 152 -15.07 14.73 -0.61
N SER A 153 -14.43 15.08 -1.72
CA SER A 153 -13.03 14.77 -1.97
C SER A 153 -12.27 15.99 -2.47
N PHE A 154 -11.10 16.21 -1.87
CA PHE A 154 -10.15 17.23 -2.27
C PHE A 154 -8.90 16.56 -2.83
N PRO A 155 -8.88 16.21 -4.14
CA PRO A 155 -7.69 15.66 -4.76
C PRO A 155 -6.66 16.77 -4.95
N SER A 156 -5.50 16.61 -4.32
CA SER A 156 -4.36 17.51 -4.52
C SER A 156 -4.66 18.98 -4.21
N CYS A 157 -5.12 19.23 -2.98
CA CYS A 157 -5.55 20.53 -2.48
C CYS A 157 -4.71 20.97 -1.26
N PHE A 158 -4.50 22.27 -1.09
CA PHE A 158 -3.75 22.87 0.03
C PHE A 158 -4.61 23.83 0.85
N VAL A 159 -5.91 23.53 0.95
CA VAL A 159 -6.84 24.25 1.82
C VAL A 159 -6.49 23.94 3.27
N SER A 160 -6.26 24.97 4.08
CA SER A 160 -5.95 24.81 5.51
C SER A 160 -7.21 24.84 6.38
N LYS A 161 -8.33 25.33 5.86
CA LYS A 161 -9.60 25.47 6.59
C LYS A 161 -10.80 25.34 5.68
N VAL A 162 -11.85 24.71 6.17
CA VAL A 162 -13.11 24.55 5.43
C VAL A 162 -14.28 25.07 6.26
N GLN A 163 -15.06 25.98 5.68
CA GLN A 163 -16.34 26.42 6.23
C GLN A 163 -17.48 25.51 5.77
N ASP A 164 -18.59 25.54 6.50
CA ASP A 164 -19.84 24.86 6.18
C ASP A 164 -19.81 23.33 6.19
N LEU A 165 -18.75 22.69 6.70
CA LEU A 165 -18.72 21.23 6.89
C LEU A 165 -19.88 20.74 7.76
N ASP A 166 -20.28 21.54 8.75
CA ASP A 166 -21.42 21.28 9.63
C ASP A 166 -22.78 21.25 8.89
N LYS A 167 -22.85 21.84 7.69
CA LYS A 167 -24.05 21.83 6.85
C LYS A 167 -24.19 20.53 6.05
N LEU A 168 -23.12 19.76 5.89
CA LEU A 168 -23.09 18.52 5.13
C LEU A 168 -23.60 17.33 5.97
N THR A 169 -24.87 17.38 6.37
CA THR A 169 -25.48 16.40 7.30
C THR A 169 -25.61 14.98 6.75
N LYS A 170 -25.48 14.81 5.42
CA LYS A 170 -25.53 13.51 4.72
C LYS A 170 -24.13 12.96 4.36
N LEU A 171 -23.06 13.65 4.76
CA LEU A 171 -21.70 13.28 4.40
C LEU A 171 -21.32 11.92 5.00
N LYS A 172 -20.97 10.97 4.13
CA LYS A 172 -20.52 9.62 4.46
C LYS A 172 -19.03 9.44 4.24
N VAL A 173 -18.49 10.08 3.21
CA VAL A 173 -17.08 9.93 2.84
C VAL A 173 -16.42 11.30 2.74
N PHE A 174 -15.33 11.45 3.48
CA PHE A 174 -14.44 12.61 3.33
C PHE A 174 -13.03 12.15 2.98
N SER A 175 -12.49 12.70 1.89
CA SER A 175 -11.14 12.41 1.42
C SER A 175 -10.35 13.70 1.17
N PHE A 176 -9.10 13.71 1.60
CA PHE A 176 -8.18 14.82 1.42
C PHE A 176 -6.80 14.30 1.00
N GLU A 177 -6.27 14.85 -0.10
CA GLU A 177 -4.91 14.56 -0.54
C GLU A 177 -4.13 15.86 -0.73
N ALA A 178 -3.09 16.04 0.07
CA ALA A 178 -2.00 16.96 -0.20
C ALA A 178 -0.82 16.16 -0.79
N ASN A 179 -0.57 16.35 -2.08
CA ASN A 179 0.49 15.66 -2.81
C ASN A 179 1.80 16.46 -2.69
N LYS A 180 2.86 15.80 -2.20
CA LYS A 180 4.20 16.41 -2.02
C LYS A 180 4.79 16.92 -3.33
N GLU A 181 4.80 16.11 -4.40
CA GLU A 181 5.36 16.52 -5.70
C GLU A 181 4.65 17.76 -6.26
N LYS A 182 3.31 17.79 -6.15
CA LYS A 182 2.52 18.95 -6.56
C LYS A 182 2.79 20.15 -5.66
N TYR A 183 3.00 19.94 -4.36
CA TYR A 183 3.34 21.00 -3.42
C TYR A 183 4.70 21.62 -3.75
N ASP A 184 5.72 20.81 -3.93
CA ASP A 184 7.08 21.27 -4.26
C ASP A 184 7.07 22.04 -5.60
N TRP A 185 6.22 21.65 -6.56
CA TRP A 185 5.98 22.39 -7.79
C TRP A 185 5.25 23.73 -7.57
N TRP A 186 4.31 23.80 -6.62
CA TRP A 186 3.52 25.01 -6.34
C TRP A 186 4.24 26.01 -5.43
N PHE A 187 5.13 25.53 -4.57
CA PHE A 187 5.74 26.26 -3.47
C PHE A 187 7.25 26.05 -3.46
N THR A 188 7.94 26.60 -4.47
CA THR A 188 9.38 26.36 -4.72
C THR A 188 10.33 26.73 -3.56
N ASN A 189 9.86 27.55 -2.61
CA ASN A 189 10.65 28.03 -1.46
C ASN A 189 10.09 27.60 -0.10
N LYS A 190 9.14 26.65 -0.05
CA LYS A 190 8.55 26.16 1.20
C LYS A 190 8.65 24.63 1.20
N PRO A 191 9.24 24.00 2.23
CA PRO A 191 9.22 22.55 2.33
C PRO A 191 7.78 22.06 2.53
N PHE A 192 7.43 20.93 1.92
CA PHE A 192 6.17 20.26 2.19
C PHE A 192 6.03 19.93 3.68
N LYS A 193 4.85 20.20 4.23
CA LYS A 193 4.42 19.76 5.54
C LYS A 193 2.99 19.23 5.43
N PRO A 194 2.64 18.15 6.16
CA PRO A 194 1.27 17.70 6.26
C PRO A 194 0.34 18.84 6.70
N VAL A 195 -0.84 18.93 6.08
CA VAL A 195 -1.80 20.01 6.34
C VAL A 195 -2.49 19.79 7.68
N ASP A 196 -2.46 20.80 8.55
CA ASP A 196 -3.15 20.77 9.84
C ASP A 196 -4.67 20.67 9.64
N MET A 197 -5.26 19.60 10.17
CA MET A 197 -6.70 19.36 10.08
C MET A 197 -7.52 20.10 11.15
N ALA A 198 -6.93 20.97 11.97
CA ALA A 198 -7.66 21.82 12.93
C ALA A 198 -8.77 22.67 12.28
N GLY A 199 -8.57 23.05 11.01
CA GLY A 199 -9.55 23.81 10.22
C GLY A 199 -10.72 23.00 9.66
N TYR A 200 -10.80 21.70 9.97
CA TYR A 200 -11.79 20.75 9.46
C TYR A 200 -12.64 20.20 10.60
N ASP A 201 -13.71 20.91 10.96
CA ASP A 201 -14.62 20.45 12.02
C ASP A 201 -15.69 19.50 11.46
N LEU A 202 -15.42 18.19 11.54
CA LEU A 202 -16.36 17.14 11.11
C LEU A 202 -17.29 16.66 12.24
N SER A 203 -17.26 17.31 13.41
CA SER A 203 -17.97 16.82 14.62
C SER A 203 -19.49 16.75 14.48
N LYS A 204 -20.07 17.41 13.45
CA LYS A 204 -21.51 17.41 13.17
C LYS A 204 -21.92 16.43 12.05
N ASN A 205 -20.97 15.75 11.42
CA ASN A 205 -21.22 14.83 10.31
C ASN A 205 -21.51 13.42 10.81
N ASN A 206 -22.64 13.21 11.50
CA ASN A 206 -22.98 11.93 12.16
C ASN A 206 -23.18 10.74 11.21
N GLN A 207 -23.28 10.96 9.89
CA GLN A 207 -23.38 9.89 8.89
C GLN A 207 -22.01 9.48 8.31
N LEU A 208 -20.92 10.08 8.80
CA LEU A 208 -19.58 9.81 8.30
C LEU A 208 -19.21 8.35 8.57
N GLU A 209 -18.76 7.66 7.53
CA GLU A 209 -18.37 6.25 7.55
C GLU A 209 -16.88 6.09 7.25
N THR A 210 -16.32 6.93 6.36
CA THR A 210 -14.95 6.79 5.87
C THR A 210 -14.20 8.12 5.87
N LEU A 211 -13.00 8.06 6.42
CA LEU A 211 -11.99 9.12 6.34
C LEU A 211 -10.75 8.62 5.59
N SER A 212 -10.31 9.37 4.59
CA SER A 212 -9.11 9.05 3.81
C SER A 212 -8.22 10.27 3.67
N PHE A 213 -7.03 10.20 4.24
CA PHE A 213 -6.09 11.32 4.28
C PHE A 213 -4.75 10.94 3.67
N LYS A 214 -4.22 11.82 2.83
CA LYS A 214 -2.83 11.79 2.39
C LYS A 214 -2.21 13.17 2.59
N GLY A 215 -1.07 13.25 3.29
CA GLY A 215 -0.44 14.54 3.56
C GLY A 215 -1.18 15.40 4.59
N ALA A 216 -1.77 14.79 5.63
CA ALA A 216 -2.55 15.50 6.65
C ALA A 216 -2.00 15.28 8.06
N ASP A 217 -2.04 16.31 8.90
CA ASP A 217 -1.81 16.21 10.34
C ASP A 217 -3.16 16.11 11.06
N LEU A 218 -3.41 14.93 11.65
CA LEU A 218 -4.67 14.61 12.31
C LEU A 218 -4.71 15.07 13.77
N THR A 219 -3.67 15.70 14.31
CA THR A 219 -3.52 15.98 15.75
C THR A 219 -4.72 16.72 16.33
N ASN A 220 -5.27 17.67 15.58
CA ASN A 220 -6.39 18.50 15.99
C ASN A 220 -7.69 18.23 15.22
N LEU A 221 -7.77 17.11 14.48
CA LEU A 221 -8.96 16.76 13.72
C LEU A 221 -10.14 16.50 14.67
N LYS A 222 -11.27 17.16 14.41
CA LYS A 222 -12.53 16.91 15.11
C LYS A 222 -13.41 16.01 14.26
N VAL A 223 -13.88 14.91 14.84
CA VAL A 223 -14.73 13.89 14.19
C VAL A 223 -16.03 13.71 14.97
N PRO A 224 -17.08 13.13 14.36
CA PRO A 224 -18.30 12.81 15.10
C PRO A 224 -18.03 11.71 16.15
N ALA A 225 -18.90 11.63 17.16
CA ALA A 225 -18.81 10.58 18.19
C ALA A 225 -19.23 9.19 17.67
N THR A 226 -19.85 9.12 16.49
CA THR A 226 -20.30 7.89 15.83
C THR A 226 -19.13 7.03 15.38
N THR A 227 -19.33 5.72 15.38
CA THR A 227 -18.30 4.77 14.93
C THR A 227 -18.17 4.79 13.40
N LEU A 228 -16.97 5.12 12.92
CA LEU A 228 -16.59 5.06 11.51
C LEU A 228 -16.30 3.61 11.09
N GLN A 229 -16.49 3.29 9.81
CA GLN A 229 -16.00 2.03 9.26
C GLN A 229 -14.48 2.05 9.10
N SER A 230 -13.91 3.16 8.61
CA SER A 230 -12.48 3.20 8.30
C SER A 230 -11.85 4.60 8.40
N LEU A 231 -10.60 4.61 8.84
CA LEU A 231 -9.65 5.72 8.72
C LEU A 231 -8.41 5.23 7.97
N SER A 232 -8.03 5.92 6.89
CA SER A 232 -6.74 5.73 6.23
C SER A 232 -5.92 7.01 6.31
N LEU A 233 -4.64 6.89 6.66
CA LEU A 233 -3.68 7.98 6.71
C LEU A 233 -2.40 7.59 5.98
N LYS A 234 -1.99 8.40 5.00
CA LYS A 234 -0.72 8.23 4.26
C LYS A 234 0.11 9.50 4.32
N ASN A 235 1.42 9.41 4.53
CA ASN A 235 2.31 10.59 4.53
C ASN A 235 1.82 11.72 5.47
N GLY A 236 1.24 11.37 6.62
CA GLY A 236 0.60 12.30 7.55
C GLY A 236 1.23 12.31 8.94
N VAL A 237 0.54 12.92 9.90
CA VAL A 237 0.92 12.95 11.33
C VAL A 237 -0.24 12.45 12.18
N TYR A 238 0.05 11.62 13.19
CA TYR A 238 -0.94 11.11 14.14
C TYR A 238 -0.42 11.07 15.59
N THR A 239 -1.35 10.98 16.54
CA THR A 239 -1.07 10.97 17.99
C THR A 239 -1.84 9.83 18.68
N ASN A 240 -1.53 9.54 19.93
CA ASN A 240 -2.36 8.69 20.78
C ASN A 240 -3.78 9.24 20.91
N THR A 241 -3.90 10.54 21.15
CA THR A 241 -5.17 11.20 21.42
C THR A 241 -6.12 11.08 20.23
N ASN A 242 -5.64 11.36 19.02
CA ASN A 242 -6.53 11.33 17.86
C ASN A 242 -6.95 9.90 17.47
N LEU A 243 -6.04 8.91 17.47
CA LEU A 243 -6.40 7.53 17.13
C LEU A 243 -7.33 6.88 18.18
N ASN A 244 -7.31 7.38 19.41
CA ASN A 244 -8.26 6.97 20.45
C ASN A 244 -9.62 7.67 20.32
N ASN A 245 -9.65 8.95 19.93
CA ASN A 245 -10.88 9.72 19.78
C ASN A 245 -11.61 9.44 18.46
N ILE A 246 -10.89 9.05 17.41
CA ILE A 246 -11.48 8.64 16.14
C ILE A 246 -11.93 7.19 16.27
N HIS A 247 -13.20 7.00 16.63
CA HIS A 247 -13.80 5.67 16.80
C HIS A 247 -13.99 4.94 15.45
N ALA A 248 -12.90 4.48 14.83
CA ALA A 248 -12.93 3.70 13.58
C ALA A 248 -12.77 2.19 13.84
N LYS A 249 -13.49 1.36 13.08
CA LYS A 249 -13.31 -0.10 13.12
C LYS A 249 -12.01 -0.55 12.48
N VAL A 250 -11.60 0.12 11.41
CA VAL A 250 -10.36 -0.15 10.68
C VAL A 250 -9.52 1.11 10.64
N ILE A 251 -8.25 1.00 11.03
CA ILE A 251 -7.26 2.07 10.91
C ILE A 251 -6.09 1.54 10.08
N ASP A 252 -5.76 2.25 9.01
CA ASP A 252 -4.62 1.96 8.14
C ASP A 252 -3.70 3.19 8.07
N ILE A 253 -2.45 3.02 8.47
CA ILE A 253 -1.45 4.08 8.54
C ILE A 253 -0.24 3.65 7.72
N GLU A 254 0.13 4.47 6.74
CA GLU A 254 1.25 4.21 5.84
C GLU A 254 2.17 5.44 5.81
N SER A 255 3.47 5.20 5.97
CA SER A 255 4.54 6.20 5.81
C SER A 255 4.21 7.53 6.50
N SER A 256 3.73 7.47 7.74
CA SER A 256 3.25 8.63 8.50
C SER A 256 4.02 8.79 9.80
N ASP A 257 4.18 10.04 10.23
CA ASP A 257 4.91 10.42 11.42
C ASP A 257 4.08 10.20 12.68
N ALA A 258 4.62 9.42 13.61
CA ALA A 258 4.11 9.33 14.97
C ALA A 258 4.56 10.56 15.76
N ALA A 259 3.62 11.37 16.22
CA ALA A 259 3.94 12.52 17.06
C ALA A 259 4.50 12.08 18.42
N ASP A 260 3.97 11.00 18.98
CA ASP A 260 4.34 10.43 20.28
C ASP A 260 5.41 9.33 20.14
N GLU A 261 6.33 9.22 21.12
CA GLU A 261 7.31 8.12 21.15
C GLU A 261 6.70 6.77 21.52
N GLN A 262 5.48 6.76 22.09
CA GLN A 262 4.77 5.56 22.49
C GLN A 262 3.36 5.63 21.91
N LEU A 263 2.97 4.61 21.17
CA LEU A 263 1.63 4.47 20.59
C LEU A 263 0.76 3.60 21.50
N ILE A 264 -0.10 4.23 22.31
CA ILE A 264 -0.98 3.56 23.28
C ILE A 264 -2.44 3.70 22.85
N LEU A 265 -3.04 2.58 22.43
CA LEU A 265 -4.39 2.53 21.91
C LEU A 265 -5.35 1.87 22.91
N ASN A 266 -6.42 2.60 23.22
CA ASN A 266 -7.54 2.18 24.07
C ASN A 266 -8.88 2.23 23.32
N ASN A 267 -8.85 2.50 22.01
CA ASN A 267 -10.03 2.58 21.14
C ASN A 267 -10.80 1.26 21.12
N LYS A 268 -12.02 1.27 21.67
CA LYS A 268 -12.87 0.07 21.77
C LYS A 268 -13.58 -0.29 20.47
N ALA A 269 -13.70 0.65 19.54
CA ALA A 269 -14.29 0.41 18.23
C ALA A 269 -13.32 -0.32 17.28
N LEU A 270 -12.01 -0.19 17.51
CA LEU A 270 -10.96 -0.71 16.65
C LEU A 270 -10.95 -2.25 16.60
N GLN A 271 -11.09 -2.79 15.39
CA GLN A 271 -11.12 -4.22 15.07
C GLN A 271 -9.92 -4.64 14.19
N ALA A 272 -9.42 -3.74 13.34
CA ALA A 272 -8.23 -3.98 12.53
C ALA A 272 -7.31 -2.75 12.49
N LEU A 273 -6.01 -2.99 12.62
CA LEU A 273 -4.96 -1.98 12.62
C LEU A 273 -3.84 -2.44 11.70
N SER A 274 -3.50 -1.58 10.74
CA SER A 274 -2.34 -1.74 9.87
C SER A 274 -1.46 -0.51 10.03
N ILE A 275 -0.18 -0.72 10.33
CA ILE A 275 0.83 0.34 10.42
C ILE A 275 2.04 -0.11 9.60
N SER A 276 2.39 0.68 8.58
CA SER A 276 3.61 0.52 7.80
C SER A 276 4.44 1.79 7.89
N THR A 277 5.64 1.70 8.45
CA THR A 277 6.52 2.86 8.69
C THR A 277 7.85 2.67 7.96
N ASN A 278 8.25 3.68 7.18
CA ASN A 278 9.61 3.77 6.66
C ASN A 278 10.40 4.79 7.51
N THR A 279 11.26 4.31 8.41
CA THR A 279 11.95 5.18 9.38
C THR A 279 13.06 6.03 8.75
N THR A 280 13.39 5.83 7.48
CA THR A 280 14.30 6.72 6.74
C THR A 280 13.63 8.05 6.37
N GLU A 281 12.31 8.03 6.24
CA GLU A 281 11.50 9.18 5.82
C GLU A 281 10.57 9.68 6.92
N ASN A 282 10.20 8.81 7.86
CA ASN A 282 9.17 9.09 8.85
C ASN A 282 9.63 8.92 10.29
N LYS A 283 9.05 9.75 11.16
CA LYS A 283 9.19 9.63 12.60
C LYS A 283 8.41 8.40 13.09
N ALA A 284 9.10 7.46 13.69
CA ALA A 284 8.52 6.25 14.28
C ALA A 284 8.26 6.38 15.79
N PHE A 285 7.77 5.30 16.40
CA PHE A 285 7.53 5.16 17.83
C PHE A 285 8.25 3.91 18.36
N LYS A 286 8.54 3.87 19.67
CA LYS A 286 9.31 2.81 20.34
C LYS A 286 8.43 1.72 20.95
N LEU A 287 7.17 2.01 21.22
CA LEU A 287 6.21 1.08 21.83
C LEU A 287 4.89 1.13 21.07
N LEU A 288 4.34 -0.03 20.74
CA LEU A 288 2.94 -0.21 20.37
C LEU A 288 2.21 -0.97 21.48
N ASN A 289 1.23 -0.34 22.13
CA ASN A 289 0.39 -0.99 23.12
C ASN A 289 -1.07 -0.99 22.67
N VAL A 290 -1.57 -2.18 22.34
CA VAL A 290 -2.97 -2.40 21.94
C VAL A 290 -3.74 -3.23 22.97
N ALA A 291 -3.19 -3.47 24.16
CA ALA A 291 -3.74 -4.39 25.16
C ALA A 291 -5.20 -4.09 25.54
N ASN A 292 -5.58 -2.81 25.52
CA ASN A 292 -6.90 -2.33 25.92
C ASN A 292 -7.87 -2.14 24.74
N THR A 293 -7.59 -2.69 23.57
CA THR A 293 -8.46 -2.56 22.38
C THR A 293 -9.41 -3.75 22.21
N SER A 294 -10.27 -3.68 21.19
CA SER A 294 -11.07 -4.80 20.67
C SER A 294 -10.46 -5.42 19.41
N LEU A 295 -9.15 -5.20 19.18
CA LEU A 295 -8.46 -5.55 17.94
C LEU A 295 -8.45 -7.06 17.69
N HIS A 296 -8.86 -7.46 16.48
CA HIS A 296 -8.82 -8.83 15.96
C HIS A 296 -7.67 -9.04 14.97
N LYS A 297 -7.33 -8.00 14.20
CA LYS A 297 -6.28 -8.06 13.18
C LYS A 297 -5.22 -6.99 13.42
N LEU A 298 -3.97 -7.40 13.50
CA LEU A 298 -2.83 -6.49 13.64
C LEU A 298 -1.80 -6.78 12.55
N ASN A 299 -1.49 -5.76 11.76
CA ASN A 299 -0.39 -5.76 10.81
C ASN A 299 0.58 -4.63 11.17
N VAL A 300 1.85 -4.97 11.42
CA VAL A 300 2.91 -4.01 11.71
C VAL A 300 4.09 -4.29 10.79
N VAL A 301 4.48 -3.28 10.03
CA VAL A 301 5.62 -3.31 9.14
C VAL A 301 6.53 -2.12 9.43
N GLU A 302 7.81 -2.36 9.68
CA GLU A 302 8.80 -1.29 9.82
C GLU A 302 10.01 -1.53 8.94
N ASN A 303 10.25 -0.62 8.01
CA ASN A 303 11.47 -0.59 7.22
C ASN A 303 12.38 0.48 7.81
N ALA A 304 13.63 0.13 8.06
CA ALA A 304 14.62 1.03 8.66
C ALA A 304 15.99 0.84 8.00
N ASP A 305 16.94 1.75 8.25
CA ASP A 305 18.28 1.61 7.71
C ASP A 305 19.16 0.67 8.54
N GLU A 306 19.36 0.98 9.83
CA GLU A 306 20.37 0.32 10.65
C GLU A 306 19.80 -0.44 11.86
N ALA A 307 18.64 -0.01 12.38
CA ALA A 307 17.99 -0.66 13.50
C ALA A 307 16.51 -0.32 13.54
N HIS A 308 15.71 -1.23 14.09
CA HIS A 308 14.30 -1.00 14.32
C HIS A 308 14.06 0.10 15.36
N SER A 309 13.17 1.04 15.07
CA SER A 309 12.77 2.09 16.00
C SER A 309 11.79 1.56 17.04
N LEU A 310 10.84 0.74 16.59
CA LEU A 310 9.98 -0.04 17.45
C LEU A 310 10.81 -1.02 18.28
N LYS A 311 10.55 -1.06 19.59
CA LYS A 311 11.24 -1.96 20.54
C LYS A 311 10.32 -2.98 21.17
N LYS A 312 9.03 -2.65 21.31
CA LYS A 312 8.07 -3.50 21.99
C LYS A 312 6.66 -3.38 21.43
N ILE A 313 5.98 -4.51 21.35
CA ILE A 313 4.54 -4.62 21.04
C ILE A 313 3.84 -5.33 22.20
N ILE A 314 2.81 -4.73 22.76
CA ILE A 314 1.94 -5.32 23.79
C ILE A 314 0.58 -5.64 23.17
N LEU A 315 0.28 -6.92 23.08
CA LEU A 315 -0.91 -7.45 22.41
C LEU A 315 -2.12 -7.51 23.35
N ASN A 316 -3.33 -7.44 22.79
CA ASN A 316 -4.55 -7.79 23.52
C ASN A 316 -4.79 -9.31 23.49
N ASP A 317 -5.91 -9.79 24.01
CA ASP A 317 -6.29 -11.21 24.07
C ASP A 317 -7.23 -11.69 22.94
N LYS A 318 -7.61 -10.80 22.01
CA LYS A 318 -8.64 -11.02 20.97
C LYS A 318 -8.07 -11.22 19.58
N ILE A 319 -6.81 -10.85 19.34
CA ILE A 319 -6.16 -10.98 18.03
C ILE A 319 -6.25 -12.43 17.53
N ASP A 320 -6.80 -12.58 16.33
CA ASP A 320 -6.90 -13.84 15.59
C ASP A 320 -6.01 -13.88 14.34
N THR A 321 -5.57 -12.71 13.88
CA THR A 321 -4.70 -12.51 12.72
C THR A 321 -3.58 -11.55 13.07
N LEU A 322 -2.33 -12.01 13.04
CA LEU A 322 -1.14 -11.23 13.37
C LEU A 322 -0.12 -11.29 12.24
N THR A 323 0.38 -10.13 11.81
CA THR A 323 1.45 -10.00 10.83
C THR A 323 2.48 -9.01 11.33
N LEU A 324 3.72 -9.45 11.47
CA LEU A 324 4.85 -8.67 11.97
C LEU A 324 5.99 -8.74 10.96
N ALA A 325 6.17 -7.69 10.16
CA ALA A 325 7.18 -7.65 9.11
C ALA A 325 8.03 -6.38 9.21
N GLY A 326 8.94 -6.24 8.27
CA GLY A 326 9.93 -5.18 8.27
C GLY A 326 11.28 -5.72 7.83
N TYR A 327 12.17 -4.83 7.42
CA TYR A 327 13.54 -5.19 7.09
C TYR A 327 14.48 -3.99 7.31
N LEU A 328 15.77 -4.29 7.46
CA LEU A 328 16.84 -3.30 7.52
C LEU A 328 17.51 -3.16 6.16
N ASN A 329 17.64 -1.93 5.64
CA ASN A 329 18.29 -1.66 4.35
C ASN A 329 19.80 -1.95 4.39
N LYS A 330 20.44 -1.74 5.56
CA LYS A 330 21.85 -2.07 5.76
C LYS A 330 21.94 -3.35 6.58
N ILE A 331 22.77 -4.28 6.10
CA ILE A 331 23.13 -5.48 6.85
C ILE A 331 24.12 -5.05 7.94
N VAL A 332 23.60 -4.57 9.06
CA VAL A 332 24.37 -4.30 10.27
C VAL A 332 24.34 -5.56 11.14
N SER A 333 25.43 -5.86 11.85
CA SER A 333 25.48 -6.97 12.81
C SER A 333 24.43 -6.84 13.91
N LEU A 334 23.94 -7.97 14.46
CA LEU A 334 23.12 -8.13 15.67
C LEU A 334 22.40 -6.87 16.16
N HIS A 335 21.18 -6.63 15.67
CA HIS A 335 20.26 -5.68 16.27
C HIS A 335 19.31 -6.36 17.27
N GLU A 336 18.73 -5.55 18.14
CA GLU A 336 17.70 -6.00 19.08
C GLU A 336 16.38 -6.23 18.33
N SER A 337 15.83 -7.45 18.44
CA SER A 337 14.50 -7.77 17.92
C SER A 337 13.41 -7.07 18.72
N VAL A 338 12.29 -6.76 18.07
CA VAL A 338 11.10 -6.21 18.71
C VAL A 338 10.52 -7.23 19.70
N GLU A 339 10.44 -6.84 20.98
CA GLU A 339 9.82 -7.65 22.04
C GLU A 339 8.32 -7.78 21.80
N LEU A 340 7.80 -9.00 21.86
CA LEU A 340 6.37 -9.28 21.71
C LEU A 340 5.76 -9.78 23.02
N GLU A 341 5.05 -8.90 23.72
CA GLU A 341 4.38 -9.22 24.97
C GLU A 341 2.93 -9.68 24.73
N GLY A 342 2.55 -10.79 25.36
CA GLY A 342 1.18 -11.30 25.34
C GLY A 342 0.89 -12.33 24.26
N LEU A 343 1.86 -12.66 23.38
CA LEU A 343 1.69 -13.65 22.31
C LEU A 343 1.10 -14.97 22.83
N SER A 344 1.69 -15.54 23.87
CA SER A 344 1.26 -16.82 24.46
C SER A 344 -0.16 -16.83 25.04
N LYS A 345 -0.76 -15.64 25.25
CA LYS A 345 -2.15 -15.48 25.72
C LYS A 345 -3.17 -15.45 24.58
N LEU A 346 -2.72 -15.37 23.32
CA LEU A 346 -3.60 -15.30 22.13
C LEU A 346 -4.23 -16.65 21.79
N ASN A 347 -5.19 -17.07 22.61
CA ASN A 347 -5.91 -18.33 22.43
C ASN A 347 -6.82 -18.35 21.18
N LYS A 348 -6.97 -17.24 20.46
CA LYS A 348 -7.75 -17.18 19.22
C LYS A 348 -6.90 -16.95 17.96
N LEU A 349 -5.58 -16.88 18.09
CA LEU A 349 -4.67 -16.68 16.96
C LEU A 349 -4.74 -17.87 16.00
N ARG A 350 -5.23 -17.63 14.77
CA ARG A 350 -5.35 -18.62 13.70
C ARG A 350 -4.30 -18.40 12.62
N TYR A 351 -3.98 -17.15 12.32
CA TYR A 351 -2.98 -16.77 11.33
C TYR A 351 -1.86 -15.99 11.99
N PHE A 352 -0.63 -16.46 11.85
CA PHE A 352 0.55 -15.74 12.30
C PHE A 352 1.63 -15.74 11.22
N ALA A 353 1.98 -14.56 10.73
CA ALA A 353 3.12 -14.35 9.84
C ALA A 353 4.12 -13.42 10.52
N TYR A 354 5.40 -13.78 10.54
CA TYR A 354 6.42 -12.90 11.10
C TYR A 354 7.78 -13.02 10.40
N ASN A 355 8.53 -11.91 10.40
CA ASN A 355 9.94 -11.89 10.07
C ASN A 355 10.79 -12.05 11.34
N PRO A 356 11.59 -13.12 11.49
CA PRO A 356 12.49 -13.29 12.62
C PRO A 356 13.47 -12.14 12.83
N ASP A 357 13.89 -11.48 11.75
CA ASP A 357 14.78 -10.30 11.80
C ASP A 357 14.12 -9.14 12.57
N PHE A 358 12.81 -8.98 12.38
CA PHE A 358 12.00 -7.96 13.03
C PHE A 358 11.63 -8.37 14.45
N SER A 359 11.05 -9.56 14.62
CA SER A 359 10.66 -10.10 15.93
C SER A 359 10.95 -11.59 16.00
N ALA A 360 11.99 -11.94 16.76
CA ALA A 360 12.36 -13.33 17.00
C ALA A 360 11.38 -13.97 17.98
N VAL A 361 10.72 -15.04 17.55
CA VAL A 361 9.76 -15.79 18.38
C VAL A 361 10.30 -17.20 18.64
N ALA A 362 10.34 -17.60 19.92
CA ALA A 362 10.66 -18.98 20.27
C ALA A 362 9.42 -19.87 20.08
N THR A 363 9.63 -21.07 19.56
CA THR A 363 8.54 -22.02 19.25
C THR A 363 7.63 -22.32 20.45
N LYS A 364 8.20 -22.45 21.65
CA LYS A 364 7.47 -22.68 22.90
C LYS A 364 6.45 -21.58 23.26
N ASP A 365 6.66 -20.36 22.75
CA ASP A 365 5.82 -19.20 23.05
C ASP A 365 4.64 -19.07 22.05
N LEU A 366 4.65 -19.86 20.97
CA LEU A 366 3.59 -19.89 19.97
C LEU A 366 2.28 -20.49 20.53
N PRO A 367 1.13 -19.81 20.38
CA PRO A 367 -0.17 -20.32 20.80
C PRO A 367 -0.62 -21.56 20.03
N LYS A 368 -1.25 -22.51 20.74
CA LYS A 368 -1.67 -23.81 20.18
C LYS A 368 -2.71 -23.74 19.05
N ASN A 369 -3.42 -22.64 18.92
CA ASN A 369 -4.56 -22.51 18.00
C ASN A 369 -4.19 -22.01 16.59
N ILE A 370 -2.91 -21.75 16.33
CA ILE A 370 -2.42 -21.35 15.00
C ILE A 370 -2.77 -22.44 13.98
N GLU A 371 -3.41 -22.04 12.87
CA GLU A 371 -3.74 -22.89 11.72
C GLU A 371 -2.79 -22.64 10.55
N TYR A 372 -2.29 -21.40 10.42
CA TYR A 372 -1.35 -20.98 9.40
C TYR A 372 -0.19 -20.22 10.05
N LEU A 373 1.02 -20.75 9.88
CA LEU A 373 2.26 -20.14 10.37
C LEU A 373 3.18 -19.83 9.18
N GLU A 374 3.61 -18.58 9.07
CA GLU A 374 4.54 -18.12 8.05
C GLU A 374 5.74 -17.39 8.68
N ILE A 375 6.93 -17.82 8.26
CA ILE A 375 8.21 -17.30 8.72
C ILE A 375 8.96 -16.83 7.48
N ASP A 376 8.88 -15.53 7.18
CA ASP A 376 9.41 -14.98 5.93
C ASP A 376 9.87 -13.52 6.08
N GLY A 377 10.48 -12.96 5.05
CA GLY A 377 10.95 -11.58 4.96
C GLY A 377 12.43 -11.49 4.58
N SER A 378 12.99 -10.28 4.64
CA SER A 378 14.41 -10.02 4.41
C SER A 378 15.18 -9.90 5.74
N GLY A 379 16.51 -9.82 5.70
CA GLY A 379 17.34 -9.64 6.90
C GLY A 379 17.78 -10.94 7.58
N ASN A 380 18.49 -10.79 8.71
CA ASN A 380 19.15 -11.85 9.46
C ASN A 380 18.14 -12.80 10.13
N VAL A 381 18.63 -13.96 10.54
CA VAL A 381 17.86 -14.91 11.35
C VAL A 381 18.51 -14.99 12.73
N PRO A 382 17.95 -14.33 13.77
CA PRO A 382 18.60 -14.16 15.07
C PRO A 382 18.47 -15.41 15.97
N TYR A 383 18.47 -16.60 15.37
CA TYR A 383 18.44 -17.88 16.09
C TYR A 383 19.84 -18.49 16.17
N LYS A 384 20.00 -19.45 17.09
CA LYS A 384 21.25 -20.17 17.36
C LYS A 384 21.06 -21.66 17.12
N ASP A 385 22.17 -22.36 16.90
CA ASP A 385 22.20 -23.81 16.65
C ASP A 385 21.46 -24.66 17.70
N ASN A 386 21.44 -24.23 18.96
CA ASN A 386 20.83 -24.95 20.07
C ASN A 386 19.38 -24.52 20.36
N ASP A 387 18.81 -23.60 19.58
CA ASP A 387 17.42 -23.18 19.75
C ASP A 387 16.48 -24.33 19.35
N SER A 388 15.34 -24.41 20.05
CA SER A 388 14.36 -25.46 19.81
C SER A 388 13.39 -25.04 18.72
N PHE A 389 13.29 -25.85 17.66
CA PHE A 389 12.32 -25.69 16.58
C PHE A 389 11.24 -26.78 16.61
N ASP A 390 10.64 -27.00 17.78
CA ASP A 390 9.58 -27.99 18.00
C ASP A 390 8.20 -27.34 17.87
N TYR A 391 7.50 -27.61 16.77
CA TYR A 391 6.14 -27.13 16.49
C TYR A 391 5.06 -28.16 16.84
N SER A 392 5.42 -29.30 17.46
CA SER A 392 4.49 -30.40 17.71
C SER A 392 3.32 -30.05 18.64
N HIS A 393 3.46 -29.01 19.47
CA HIS A 393 2.38 -28.51 20.34
C HIS A 393 1.30 -27.72 19.59
N LEU A 394 1.55 -27.32 18.34
CA LEU A 394 0.60 -26.59 17.50
C LEU A 394 -0.39 -27.55 16.84
N THR A 395 -1.25 -28.18 17.65
CA THR A 395 -2.16 -29.26 17.21
C THR A 395 -3.27 -28.83 16.24
N LYS A 396 -3.36 -27.54 15.89
CA LYS A 396 -4.25 -27.02 14.84
C LYS A 396 -3.52 -26.58 13.57
N LEU A 397 -2.19 -26.60 13.56
CA LEU A 397 -1.39 -26.15 12.43
C LEU A 397 -1.69 -27.01 11.20
N LYS A 398 -2.12 -26.36 10.12
CA LYS A 398 -2.42 -26.97 8.82
C LYS A 398 -1.39 -26.57 7.78
N VAL A 399 -0.96 -25.31 7.79
CA VAL A 399 0.00 -24.78 6.80
C VAL A 399 1.21 -24.21 7.52
N TYR A 400 2.39 -24.64 7.09
CA TYR A 400 3.67 -24.09 7.54
C TYR A 400 4.46 -23.57 6.34
N SER A 401 4.77 -22.29 6.36
CA SER A 401 5.63 -21.62 5.37
C SER A 401 6.89 -21.11 6.06
N ASN A 402 8.07 -21.47 5.56
CA ASN A 402 9.34 -20.97 6.07
C ASN A 402 10.33 -20.68 4.92
N GLY A 403 10.59 -19.39 4.73
CA GLY A 403 11.55 -18.85 3.76
C GLY A 403 12.91 -18.51 4.34
N LYS A 404 13.13 -18.76 5.63
CA LYS A 404 14.29 -18.24 6.37
C LYS A 404 15.31 -19.32 6.70
N PHE A 405 14.88 -20.43 7.29
CA PHE A 405 15.81 -21.40 7.80
C PHE A 405 15.28 -22.82 7.87
N LEU A 406 16.21 -23.76 8.01
CA LEU A 406 15.96 -25.17 8.31
C LEU A 406 16.78 -25.56 9.55
N SER A 407 16.25 -26.47 10.39
CA SER A 407 17.00 -26.97 11.56
C SER A 407 16.94 -28.49 11.69
N ALA A 408 18.01 -29.08 12.19
CA ALA A 408 18.14 -30.52 12.45
C ALA A 408 17.16 -31.02 13.53
N ASN A 409 16.64 -30.12 14.37
CA ASN A 409 15.69 -30.44 15.44
C ASN A 409 14.25 -29.99 15.14
N MET A 410 13.94 -29.64 13.88
CA MET A 410 12.58 -29.30 13.48
C MET A 410 11.62 -30.47 13.69
N LYS A 411 10.49 -30.21 14.35
CA LYS A 411 9.40 -31.17 14.50
C LYS A 411 8.07 -30.53 14.18
N PHE A 412 7.21 -31.29 13.52
CA PHE A 412 5.88 -30.84 13.11
C PHE A 412 4.79 -31.67 13.77
N PRO A 413 3.59 -31.10 13.95
CA PRO A 413 2.46 -31.85 14.46
C PRO A 413 1.87 -32.77 13.37
N GLU A 414 1.29 -33.91 13.77
CA GLU A 414 0.82 -34.95 12.85
C GLU A 414 -0.18 -34.43 11.81
N GLN A 415 -1.05 -33.49 12.18
CA GLN A 415 -2.11 -32.97 11.31
C GLN A 415 -1.65 -31.91 10.29
N LEU A 416 -0.35 -31.59 10.22
CA LEU A 416 0.18 -30.67 9.21
C LEU A 416 -0.20 -31.16 7.81
N ASP A 417 -0.81 -30.29 7.01
CA ASP A 417 -1.41 -30.60 5.72
C ASP A 417 -0.61 -30.05 4.54
N SER A 418 -0.03 -28.86 4.67
CA SER A 418 0.74 -28.21 3.61
C SER A 418 2.04 -27.60 4.13
N ILE A 419 3.09 -27.70 3.32
CA ILE A 419 4.40 -27.12 3.64
C ILE A 419 4.96 -26.29 2.48
N HIS A 420 5.52 -25.12 2.78
CA HIS A 420 6.23 -24.27 1.81
C HIS A 420 7.61 -23.94 2.39
N LEU A 421 8.67 -24.46 1.78
CA LEU A 421 10.04 -24.29 2.25
C LEU A 421 10.90 -23.64 1.17
N PHE A 422 11.53 -22.53 1.52
CA PHE A 422 12.55 -21.86 0.69
C PHE A 422 13.66 -21.24 1.55
N PRO A 423 14.29 -22.02 2.46
CA PRO A 423 15.21 -21.50 3.45
C PRO A 423 16.55 -21.06 2.85
N SER A 424 17.20 -20.09 3.49
CA SER A 424 18.56 -19.65 3.18
C SER A 424 19.59 -20.05 4.25
N MET A 425 19.17 -20.32 5.49
CA MET A 425 20.04 -20.66 6.61
C MET A 425 19.78 -22.04 7.23
N ALA A 426 20.82 -22.69 7.74
CA ALA A 426 20.75 -23.97 8.44
C ALA A 426 21.22 -23.88 9.89
N PHE A 427 20.49 -24.56 10.78
CA PHE A 427 20.85 -24.75 12.19
C PHE A 427 21.06 -26.23 12.53
N GLY A 428 22.12 -26.51 13.30
CA GLY A 428 22.51 -27.87 13.65
C GLY A 428 23.16 -28.63 12.49
N ASP A 429 23.22 -29.96 12.60
CA ASP A 429 23.79 -30.87 11.59
C ASP A 429 22.65 -31.60 10.86
N ILE A 430 22.16 -31.01 9.77
CA ILE A 430 20.98 -31.47 9.05
C ILE A 430 21.36 -32.62 8.11
N LYS A 431 21.16 -33.86 8.56
CA LYS A 431 21.42 -35.05 7.74
C LYS A 431 20.17 -35.57 7.04
N ILE A 432 19.03 -35.50 7.70
CA ILE A 432 17.77 -36.09 7.24
C ILE A 432 16.68 -35.05 7.41
N ILE A 433 15.84 -34.91 6.38
CA ILE A 433 14.57 -34.20 6.48
C ILE A 433 13.46 -35.25 6.40
N ASP A 434 12.69 -35.37 7.47
CA ASP A 434 11.68 -36.43 7.60
C ASP A 434 10.30 -35.83 7.90
N PHE A 435 9.41 -35.88 6.91
CA PHE A 435 8.00 -35.51 7.05
C PHE A 435 7.09 -36.73 7.22
N SER A 436 7.63 -37.94 7.38
CA SER A 436 6.85 -39.17 7.34
C SER A 436 5.86 -39.34 8.50
N SER A 437 6.02 -38.58 9.58
CA SER A 437 5.10 -38.54 10.73
C SER A 437 3.93 -37.58 10.55
N THR A 438 3.89 -36.81 9.46
CA THR A 438 2.83 -35.83 9.18
C THR A 438 1.75 -36.39 8.25
N LYS A 439 0.68 -35.62 8.06
CA LYS A 439 -0.41 -35.88 7.10
C LYS A 439 -0.36 -34.95 5.90
N LEU A 440 0.83 -34.52 5.48
CA LEU A 440 0.97 -33.62 4.34
C LEU A 440 0.24 -34.16 3.12
N THR A 441 -0.58 -33.33 2.50
CA THR A 441 -1.24 -33.58 1.21
C THR A 441 -0.60 -32.75 0.10
N ALA A 442 -0.01 -31.61 0.44
CA ALA A 442 0.70 -30.73 -0.49
C ALA A 442 2.06 -30.27 0.04
N GLY A 443 3.00 -29.98 -0.85
CA GLY A 443 4.23 -29.28 -0.48
C GLY A 443 4.95 -28.60 -1.63
N TYR A 444 5.63 -27.52 -1.31
CA TYR A 444 6.58 -26.81 -2.16
C TYR A 444 7.91 -26.73 -1.41
N VAL A 445 8.99 -27.26 -1.98
CA VAL A 445 10.30 -27.27 -1.35
C VAL A 445 11.35 -26.82 -2.36
N TYR A 446 11.92 -25.65 -2.12
CA TYR A 446 13.08 -25.12 -2.81
C TYR A 446 14.22 -25.00 -1.79
N ILE A 447 15.37 -25.65 -1.99
CA ILE A 447 16.50 -25.52 -1.03
C ILE A 447 17.57 -24.56 -1.55
N GLY A 448 17.89 -24.59 -2.85
CA GLY A 448 18.84 -23.65 -3.44
C GLY A 448 20.19 -23.65 -2.71
N GLN A 449 20.70 -22.48 -2.31
CA GLN A 449 21.91 -22.34 -1.51
C GLN A 449 21.55 -22.21 -0.03
N LEU A 450 21.84 -23.26 0.73
CA LEU A 450 21.62 -23.31 2.18
C LEU A 450 22.97 -23.22 2.89
N GLU A 451 23.10 -22.28 3.81
CA GLU A 451 24.36 -21.96 4.48
C GLU A 451 24.25 -22.09 6.00
N LYS A 452 25.37 -22.44 6.62
CA LYS A 452 25.57 -22.40 8.06
C LYS A 452 26.83 -21.59 8.34
N ASN A 453 26.71 -20.52 9.11
CA ASN A 453 27.82 -19.61 9.43
C ASN A 453 28.55 -19.07 8.17
N GLY A 454 27.82 -18.81 7.09
CA GLY A 454 28.37 -18.33 5.82
C GLY A 454 29.05 -19.40 4.96
N GLU A 455 29.00 -20.66 5.37
CA GLU A 455 29.52 -21.79 4.59
C GLU A 455 28.38 -22.66 4.07
N ALA A 456 28.48 -23.11 2.81
CA ALA A 456 27.50 -24.02 2.24
C ALA A 456 27.48 -25.35 3.02
N ILE A 457 26.29 -25.82 3.37
CA ILE A 457 26.17 -27.11 4.07
C ILE A 457 26.32 -28.29 3.09
N PRO A 458 26.78 -29.47 3.58
CA PRO A 458 26.82 -30.67 2.75
C PRO A 458 25.41 -31.14 2.37
N MET A 459 25.38 -32.01 1.36
CA MET A 459 24.16 -32.65 0.86
C MET A 459 23.45 -33.47 1.95
N PHE A 460 22.11 -33.40 2.00
CA PHE A 460 21.31 -34.22 2.92
C PHE A 460 21.45 -35.70 2.57
N LYS A 461 21.53 -36.57 3.57
CA LYS A 461 21.51 -38.02 3.37
C LYS A 461 20.17 -38.52 2.84
N LYS A 462 19.07 -37.92 3.29
CA LYS A 462 17.73 -38.39 2.89
C LYS A 462 16.66 -37.33 3.10
N MET A 463 15.70 -37.27 2.18
CA MET A 463 14.41 -36.61 2.36
C MET A 463 13.28 -37.64 2.29
N ILE A 464 12.34 -37.60 3.23
CA ILE A 464 11.25 -38.59 3.35
C ILE A 464 9.91 -37.87 3.45
N PHE A 465 8.92 -38.34 2.68
CA PHE A 465 7.57 -37.79 2.64
C PHE A 465 6.48 -38.79 3.09
N PRO A 466 5.33 -38.32 3.60
CA PRO A 466 4.27 -39.19 4.11
C PRO A 466 3.43 -39.82 2.99
N ALA A 467 2.70 -40.90 3.33
CA ALA A 467 1.88 -41.63 2.36
C ALA A 467 0.64 -40.86 1.86
N THR A 468 0.25 -39.81 2.59
CA THR A 468 -0.90 -38.93 2.29
C THR A 468 -0.59 -37.89 1.21
N LEU A 469 0.67 -37.75 0.79
CA LEU A 469 1.11 -36.72 -0.14
C LEU A 469 0.45 -36.92 -1.50
N LYS A 470 -0.22 -35.86 -1.98
CA LYS A 470 -0.90 -35.82 -3.28
C LYS A 470 -0.20 -34.90 -4.27
N ARG A 471 0.33 -33.77 -3.79
CA ARG A 471 0.96 -32.75 -4.64
C ARG A 471 2.31 -32.36 -4.07
N ILE A 472 3.34 -32.36 -4.89
CA ILE A 472 4.66 -31.92 -4.45
C ILE A 472 5.43 -31.24 -5.58
N GLU A 473 6.01 -30.10 -5.26
CA GLU A 473 6.95 -29.38 -6.10
C GLU A 473 8.29 -29.29 -5.39
N LEU A 474 9.33 -29.81 -6.04
CA LEU A 474 10.64 -30.02 -5.46
C LEU A 474 11.70 -29.40 -6.36
N SER A 475 12.47 -28.46 -5.82
CA SER A 475 13.46 -27.71 -6.57
C SER A 475 14.78 -27.64 -5.82
N ASN A 476 15.89 -27.99 -6.50
CA ASN A 476 17.26 -27.84 -5.98
C ASN A 476 17.47 -28.46 -4.58
N LEU A 477 16.98 -29.68 -4.34
CA LEU A 477 16.85 -30.29 -3.00
C LEU A 477 18.16 -30.65 -2.29
N LYS A 478 19.28 -30.78 -3.00
CA LYS A 478 20.58 -31.17 -2.41
C LYS A 478 20.47 -32.42 -1.51
N THR A 479 20.02 -33.56 -2.04
CA THR A 479 19.89 -34.81 -1.26
C THR A 479 20.48 -36.05 -1.96
N GLU A 480 21.12 -36.94 -1.21
CA GLU A 480 21.53 -38.26 -1.71
C GLU A 480 20.31 -39.12 -2.08
N VAL A 481 19.24 -39.06 -1.28
CA VAL A 481 18.07 -39.91 -1.47
C VAL A 481 16.79 -39.11 -1.26
N LEU A 482 16.05 -38.90 -2.35
CA LEU A 482 14.66 -38.45 -2.31
C LEU A 482 13.74 -39.67 -2.23
N ASP A 483 13.14 -39.92 -1.06
CA ASP A 483 12.28 -41.07 -0.80
C ASP A 483 10.79 -40.70 -0.87
N LEU A 484 10.20 -40.96 -2.04
CA LEU A 484 8.77 -40.84 -2.32
C LEU A 484 8.07 -42.21 -2.29
N SER A 485 8.73 -43.27 -1.84
CA SER A 485 8.23 -44.66 -1.96
C SER A 485 6.85 -44.90 -1.34
N ARG A 486 6.52 -44.11 -0.30
CA ARG A 486 5.25 -44.16 0.44
C ARG A 486 4.12 -43.37 -0.24
N CYS A 487 4.45 -42.43 -1.12
CA CYS A 487 3.54 -41.42 -1.68
C CYS A 487 2.63 -42.01 -2.78
N THR A 488 1.87 -43.04 -2.42
CA THR A 488 1.02 -43.79 -3.37
C THR A 488 -0.18 -43.00 -3.90
N GLN A 489 -0.51 -41.87 -3.27
CA GLN A 489 -1.62 -40.99 -3.63
C GLN A 489 -1.20 -39.78 -4.48
N LEU A 490 0.03 -39.75 -5.02
CA LEU A 490 0.50 -38.64 -5.85
C LEU A 490 -0.40 -38.43 -7.08
N GLU A 491 -0.87 -37.20 -7.23
CA GLU A 491 -1.66 -36.66 -8.34
C GLU A 491 -0.87 -35.56 -9.09
N THR A 492 0.09 -34.92 -8.39
CA THR A 492 0.99 -33.91 -8.97
C THR A 492 2.41 -34.09 -8.45
N LEU A 493 3.38 -34.17 -9.36
CA LEU A 493 4.80 -34.28 -9.03
C LEU A 493 5.62 -33.38 -9.95
N SER A 494 6.25 -32.35 -9.39
CA SER A 494 7.27 -31.54 -10.08
C SER A 494 8.61 -31.72 -9.40
N ILE A 495 9.63 -32.13 -10.14
CA ILE A 495 11.02 -32.18 -9.69
C ILE A 495 11.87 -31.39 -10.69
N ASN A 496 12.56 -30.37 -10.22
CA ASN A 496 13.49 -29.59 -11.02
C ASN A 496 14.83 -29.42 -10.28
N ASP A 497 15.89 -30.04 -10.79
CA ASP A 497 17.20 -30.02 -10.13
C ASP A 497 18.24 -29.27 -10.97
N THR A 498 18.14 -27.93 -11.00
CA THR A 498 19.12 -27.07 -11.68
C THR A 498 20.42 -26.88 -10.86
N GLY A 499 20.69 -27.75 -9.89
CA GLY A 499 21.75 -27.60 -8.90
C GLY A 499 23.17 -27.68 -9.47
N PHE A 500 24.15 -27.26 -8.65
CA PHE A 500 25.57 -27.39 -8.96
C PHE A 500 25.95 -28.87 -9.20
N LYS A 501 26.87 -29.11 -10.14
CA LYS A 501 27.22 -30.45 -10.66
C LYS A 501 27.44 -31.53 -9.57
N ASP A 502 27.98 -31.15 -8.41
CA ASP A 502 28.33 -32.07 -7.33
C ASP A 502 27.26 -32.20 -6.22
N LEU A 503 26.14 -31.48 -6.34
CA LEU A 503 25.04 -31.45 -5.34
C LEU A 503 23.68 -31.88 -5.90
N HIS A 504 23.69 -32.58 -7.04
CA HIS A 504 22.48 -33.13 -7.66
C HIS A 504 21.91 -34.30 -6.85
N ILE A 505 20.62 -34.59 -7.04
CA ILE A 505 19.95 -35.72 -6.37
C ILE A 505 20.57 -37.05 -6.84
N LYS A 506 21.15 -37.85 -5.95
CA LYS A 506 21.78 -39.13 -6.37
C LYS A 506 20.77 -40.25 -6.63
N LYS A 507 19.68 -40.30 -5.87
CA LYS A 507 18.66 -41.34 -6.00
C LYS A 507 17.26 -40.80 -5.74
N ILE A 508 16.33 -41.11 -6.63
CA ILE A 508 14.89 -40.85 -6.47
C ILE A 508 14.18 -42.20 -6.33
N ILE A 509 13.42 -42.39 -5.26
CA ILE A 509 12.63 -43.62 -5.04
C ILE A 509 11.16 -43.30 -5.24
N LEU A 510 10.59 -43.72 -6.37
CA LEU A 510 9.16 -43.56 -6.66
C LEU A 510 8.32 -44.67 -6.00
N PRO A 511 6.99 -44.49 -5.84
CA PRO A 511 6.09 -45.56 -5.44
C PRO A 511 6.08 -46.72 -6.46
N LYS A 512 6.11 -47.97 -5.99
CA LYS A 512 6.15 -49.17 -6.86
C LYS A 512 4.98 -49.29 -7.85
N ASN A 513 3.80 -48.81 -7.47
CA ASN A 513 2.55 -49.02 -8.22
C ASN A 513 1.95 -47.70 -8.71
N LEU A 514 2.79 -46.76 -9.13
CA LEU A 514 2.36 -45.46 -9.62
C LEU A 514 1.65 -45.57 -10.99
N LYS A 515 0.39 -45.13 -11.08
CA LYS A 515 -0.42 -45.25 -12.30
C LYS A 515 -0.43 -43.95 -13.10
N LYS A 516 -0.25 -44.02 -14.43
CA LYS A 516 -0.38 -42.89 -15.38
C LYS A 516 -1.70 -42.14 -15.16
N SER A 517 -2.80 -42.86 -14.92
CA SER A 517 -4.14 -42.30 -14.70
C SER A 517 -4.30 -41.43 -13.45
N GLN A 518 -3.35 -41.43 -12.52
CA GLN A 518 -3.37 -40.52 -11.36
C GLN A 518 -2.97 -39.09 -11.73
N PHE A 519 -2.31 -38.91 -12.89
CA PHE A 519 -1.76 -37.65 -13.37
C PHE A 519 -2.62 -37.14 -14.54
N VAL A 520 -3.50 -36.19 -14.26
CA VAL A 520 -4.45 -35.62 -15.24
C VAL A 520 -4.02 -34.20 -15.59
N GLY A 521 -3.75 -33.94 -16.88
CA GLY A 521 -3.34 -32.64 -17.40
C GLY A 521 -1.85 -32.57 -17.77
N GLU A 522 -1.52 -31.65 -18.70
CA GLU A 522 -0.24 -31.56 -19.42
C GLU A 522 1.01 -31.36 -18.53
N TYR A 523 0.84 -30.96 -17.27
CA TYR A 523 1.93 -30.72 -16.32
C TYR A 523 1.72 -31.38 -14.96
N SER A 524 0.86 -32.40 -14.90
CA SER A 524 0.60 -33.15 -13.67
C SER A 524 1.83 -33.96 -13.21
N ILE A 525 2.74 -34.30 -14.11
CA ILE A 525 4.08 -34.79 -13.77
C ILE A 525 5.14 -34.08 -14.61
N SER A 526 6.15 -33.55 -13.93
CA SER A 526 7.30 -32.88 -14.55
C SER A 526 8.56 -33.27 -13.80
N VAL A 527 9.51 -33.92 -14.46
CA VAL A 527 10.81 -34.27 -13.87
C VAL A 527 11.87 -33.77 -14.84
N GLN A 528 12.55 -32.69 -14.46
CA GLN A 528 13.39 -31.89 -15.35
C GLN A 528 14.77 -31.67 -14.76
N ASN A 529 15.75 -31.50 -15.66
CA ASN A 529 17.14 -31.18 -15.30
C ASN A 529 17.80 -32.19 -14.34
N ILE A 530 17.37 -33.45 -14.36
CA ILE A 530 17.95 -34.50 -13.52
C ILE A 530 19.31 -34.93 -14.07
N SER A 531 20.31 -35.05 -13.19
CA SER A 531 21.64 -35.55 -13.57
C SER A 531 21.56 -36.95 -14.20
N ASN A 532 22.40 -37.20 -15.20
CA ASN A 532 22.54 -38.53 -15.82
C ASN A 532 23.05 -39.59 -14.82
N ASP A 533 23.68 -39.16 -13.72
CA ASP A 533 24.16 -40.05 -12.65
C ASP A 533 23.07 -40.38 -11.62
N THR A 534 21.88 -39.74 -11.70
CA THR A 534 20.77 -39.98 -10.78
C THR A 534 20.09 -41.32 -11.07
N VAL A 535 19.98 -42.16 -10.04
CA VAL A 535 19.23 -43.43 -10.13
C VAL A 535 17.76 -43.20 -9.77
N ILE A 536 16.84 -43.47 -10.70
CA ILE A 536 15.40 -43.50 -10.43
C ILE A 536 14.93 -44.93 -10.16
N GLU A 537 14.70 -45.26 -8.89
CA GLU A 537 14.15 -46.54 -8.46
C GLU A 537 12.63 -46.57 -8.61
N ASN A 538 12.09 -47.72 -9.01
CA ASN A 538 10.66 -47.94 -9.31
C ASN A 538 10.13 -47.00 -10.41
N LYS A 539 10.98 -46.61 -11.36
CA LYS A 539 10.57 -45.79 -12.51
C LYS A 539 9.50 -46.52 -13.31
N PRO A 540 8.28 -45.96 -13.46
CA PRO A 540 7.26 -46.58 -14.29
C PRO A 540 7.66 -46.58 -15.77
N SER A 541 7.15 -47.53 -16.55
CA SER A 541 7.45 -47.65 -17.98
C SER A 541 6.97 -46.45 -18.79
N TRP A 542 5.86 -45.82 -18.37
CA TRP A 542 5.28 -44.66 -19.03
C TRP A 542 6.03 -43.34 -18.76
N LEU A 543 7.02 -43.32 -17.86
CA LEU A 543 7.90 -42.17 -17.61
C LEU A 543 9.23 -42.37 -18.33
N VAL A 544 9.39 -41.73 -19.48
CA VAL A 544 10.49 -41.97 -20.43
C VAL A 544 11.46 -40.80 -20.39
N SER A 545 12.77 -41.08 -20.41
CA SER A 545 13.79 -40.03 -20.48
C SER A 545 13.97 -39.53 -21.92
N ASP A 546 14.16 -38.22 -22.10
CA ASP A 546 14.54 -37.62 -23.38
C ASP A 546 16.06 -37.67 -23.67
N GLY A 547 16.85 -38.24 -22.75
CA GLY A 547 18.31 -38.32 -22.84
C GLY A 547 19.06 -37.06 -22.36
N ASN A 548 18.35 -35.99 -22.01
CA ASN A 548 18.89 -34.71 -21.55
C ASN A 548 18.51 -34.38 -20.10
N GLY A 549 18.25 -35.42 -19.29
CA GLY A 549 17.86 -35.26 -17.88
C GLY A 549 16.40 -34.87 -17.67
N ASN A 550 15.57 -34.82 -18.74
CA ASN A 550 14.14 -34.65 -18.60
C ASN A 550 13.43 -35.98 -18.76
N TYR A 551 12.31 -36.12 -18.05
CA TYR A 551 11.43 -37.26 -18.17
C TYR A 551 10.03 -36.78 -18.51
N ILE A 552 9.49 -37.36 -19.58
CA ILE A 552 8.18 -37.04 -20.13
C ILE A 552 7.24 -38.23 -20.01
N VAL A 553 5.93 -37.95 -20.03
CA VAL A 553 4.91 -38.98 -20.12
C VAL A 553 4.91 -39.53 -21.55
N SER A 554 5.05 -40.84 -21.71
CA SER A 554 4.92 -41.51 -23.00
C SER A 554 3.53 -41.25 -23.60
N GLU A 555 3.49 -40.93 -24.90
CA GLU A 555 2.25 -40.70 -25.65
C GLU A 555 1.42 -41.98 -25.84
N ASP A 556 2.00 -43.16 -25.57
CA ASP A 556 1.38 -44.48 -25.73
C ASP A 556 0.51 -44.91 -24.53
#